data_AF-A0A9P4QGV0-F1
#
_entry.id   AF-A0A9P4QGV0-F1
#
_cell.length_a   1.000
_cell.length_b   1.000
_cell.length_c   1.000
_cell.angle_alpha   90.00
_cell.angle_beta   90.00
_cell.angle_gamma   90.00
#
_symmetry.space_group_name_H-M   'P 1'
#
loop_
_entity.id
_entity.type
_entity.pdbx_description
1 polymer ?
#
loop_
_entity_poly.entity_id
_entity_poly.type
_entity_poly.pdbx_seq_one_letter_code
_entity_poly.pdbx_strand_id
1 'polypeptide(L)'
;MLQICPKYREAAALDPSLVDFLAAGSAGWQKDAVILRSLLIDFGDKWEDFGRPGQNLYRPSRKEAVKLRNRMDQVQSTHRLKEHLSQLLGCDTDEWVTTEQWEEVLPKSLEEYRPFMASCVEEARSTNADEAMATARANKLWPFDRR
;
A
#
# COMPACT_ATOMS: atom_id res chain seq x y z
N MET A 1 -1.26 -18.42 -22.33
CA MET A 1 -0.55 -19.56 -21.70
C MET A 1 0.77 -19.02 -21.19
N LEU A 2 0.84 -18.66 -19.90
CA LEU A 2 2.04 -18.04 -19.32
C LEU A 2 3.15 -19.09 -19.26
N GLN A 3 4.24 -18.86 -19.99
CA GLN A 3 5.42 -19.71 -19.97
C GLN A 3 6.15 -19.48 -18.63
N ILE A 4 5.75 -20.24 -17.61
CA ILE A 4 6.38 -20.20 -16.30
C ILE A 4 7.76 -20.85 -16.44
N CYS A 5 8.81 -20.07 -16.22
CA CYS A 5 10.20 -20.52 -16.25
C CYS A 5 10.36 -21.77 -15.35
N PRO A 6 11.00 -22.88 -15.78
CA PRO A 6 11.03 -24.14 -15.02
C PRO A 6 11.53 -23.99 -13.58
N LYS A 7 12.46 -23.06 -13.33
CA LYS A 7 12.99 -22.72 -12.00
C LYS A 7 11.93 -22.12 -11.06
N TYR A 8 10.87 -21.54 -11.61
CA TYR A 8 9.78 -20.96 -10.85
C TYR A 8 8.82 -22.04 -10.32
N ARG A 9 8.83 -23.25 -10.88
CA ARG A 9 7.94 -24.35 -10.43
C ARG A 9 8.21 -24.76 -8.99
N GLU A 10 9.48 -24.84 -8.60
CA GLU A 10 9.87 -25.20 -7.24
C GLU A 10 9.57 -24.06 -6.27
N ALA A 11 9.81 -22.81 -6.68
CA ALA A 11 9.44 -21.63 -5.90
C ALA A 11 7.91 -21.51 -5.73
N ALA A 12 7.13 -21.87 -6.74
CA ALA A 12 5.66 -21.90 -6.70
C ALA A 12 5.10 -23.01 -5.80
N ALA A 13 5.92 -23.99 -5.40
CA ALA A 13 5.56 -25.00 -4.42
C ALA A 13 5.77 -24.51 -2.96
N LEU A 14 6.44 -23.38 -2.76
CA LEU A 14 6.60 -22.77 -1.45
C LEU A 14 5.30 -22.07 -1.03
N ASP A 15 5.03 -22.04 0.28
CA ASP A 15 3.90 -21.30 0.81
C ASP A 15 4.05 -19.80 0.50
N PRO A 16 3.01 -19.14 -0.05
CA PRO A 16 3.08 -17.72 -0.39
C PRO A 16 3.52 -16.82 0.75
N SER A 17 3.12 -17.09 2.00
CA SER A 17 3.51 -16.25 3.15
C SER A 17 5.01 -16.28 3.42
N LEU A 18 5.67 -17.41 3.14
CA LEU A 18 7.12 -17.53 3.24
C LEU A 18 7.81 -16.75 2.11
N VAL A 19 7.28 -16.86 0.89
CA VAL A 19 7.82 -16.14 -0.28
C VAL A 19 7.68 -14.63 -0.10
N ASP A 20 6.49 -14.17 0.30
CA ASP A 20 6.18 -12.76 0.52
C ASP A 20 7.03 -12.18 1.64
N PHE A 21 7.19 -12.89 2.76
CA PHE A 21 8.06 -12.46 3.86
C PHE A 21 9.53 -12.32 3.42
N LEU A 22 10.06 -13.29 2.68
CA LEU A 22 11.46 -13.23 2.19
C LEU A 22 11.66 -12.14 1.13
N ALA A 23 10.64 -11.88 0.29
CA ALA A 23 10.68 -10.86 -0.74
C ALA A 23 10.52 -9.43 -0.20
N ALA A 24 9.85 -9.27 0.96
CA ALA A 24 9.46 -7.97 1.51
C ALA A 24 10.62 -6.96 1.67
N GLY A 25 11.83 -7.44 1.98
CA GLY A 25 13.01 -6.58 2.11
C GLY A 25 13.51 -6.01 0.78
N SER A 26 13.16 -6.63 -0.35
CA SER A 26 13.64 -6.30 -1.69
C SER A 26 12.60 -5.59 -2.57
N ALA A 27 11.31 -5.75 -2.29
CA ALA A 27 10.22 -5.26 -3.15
C ALA A 27 9.59 -3.97 -2.62
N GLY A 28 9.97 -2.83 -3.20
CA GLY A 28 9.25 -1.54 -3.16
C GLY A 28 8.49 -1.24 -1.85
N TRP A 29 7.16 -1.17 -1.95
CA TRP A 29 6.23 -0.84 -0.87
C TRP A 29 6.16 -1.86 0.27
N GLN A 30 6.59 -3.13 0.06
CA GLN A 30 6.65 -4.15 1.11
C GLN A 30 7.70 -3.83 2.20
N LYS A 31 8.52 -2.80 2.00
CA LYS A 31 9.40 -2.22 3.03
C LYS A 31 8.63 -1.51 4.15
N ASP A 32 7.33 -1.24 3.97
CA ASP A 32 6.53 -0.63 5.02
C ASP A 32 6.49 -1.53 6.27
N ALA A 33 6.78 -0.94 7.43
CA ALA A 33 6.85 -1.67 8.69
C ALA A 33 5.50 -2.32 9.09
N VAL A 34 4.36 -1.78 8.64
CA VAL A 34 3.04 -2.37 8.83
C VAL A 34 2.92 -3.66 8.02
N ILE A 35 3.39 -3.65 6.77
CA ILE A 35 3.37 -4.83 5.90
C ILE A 35 4.25 -5.93 6.47
N LEU A 36 5.50 -5.59 6.80
CA LEU A 36 6.44 -6.55 7.39
C LEU A 36 5.87 -7.17 8.68
N ARG A 37 5.25 -6.36 9.54
CA ARG A 37 4.62 -6.87 10.77
C ARG A 37 3.45 -7.79 10.50
N SER A 38 2.67 -7.57 9.45
CA SER A 38 1.58 -8.49 9.10
C SER A 38 2.12 -9.79 8.54
N LEU A 39 3.12 -9.70 7.64
CA LEU A 39 3.78 -10.89 7.10
C LEU A 39 4.42 -11.74 8.21
N LEU A 40 4.96 -11.11 9.26
CA LEU A 40 5.47 -11.81 10.45
C LEU A 40 4.36 -12.52 11.25
N ILE A 41 3.15 -11.97 11.32
CA ILE A 41 2.00 -12.65 11.93
C ILE A 41 1.60 -13.84 11.05
N ASP A 42 1.39 -13.61 9.75
CA ASP A 42 0.96 -14.65 8.81
C ASP A 42 1.96 -15.81 8.76
N PHE A 43 3.25 -15.50 8.76
CA PHE A 43 4.33 -16.48 8.86
C PHE A 43 4.34 -17.19 10.22
N GLY A 44 4.09 -16.44 11.29
CA GLY A 44 4.03 -16.93 12.65
C GLY A 44 2.87 -17.88 12.93
N ASP A 45 1.72 -17.67 12.28
CA ASP A 45 0.53 -18.52 12.38
C ASP A 45 0.75 -19.88 11.71
N LYS A 46 1.64 -19.94 10.70
CA LYS A 46 2.05 -21.16 9.99
C LYS A 46 3.36 -21.76 10.49
N TRP A 47 3.88 -21.30 11.64
CA TRP A 47 5.20 -21.66 12.13
C TRP A 47 5.40 -23.18 12.30
N GLU A 48 4.39 -23.87 12.83
CA GLU A 48 4.41 -25.33 13.01
C GLU A 48 4.32 -26.07 11.67
N ASP A 49 3.51 -25.58 10.73
CA ASP A 49 3.36 -26.14 9.38
C ASP A 49 4.69 -26.09 8.59
N PHE A 50 5.54 -25.10 8.89
CA PHE A 50 6.88 -25.00 8.31
C PHE A 50 7.93 -25.91 8.96
N GLY A 51 7.55 -26.71 9.96
CA GLY A 51 8.47 -27.64 10.64
C GLY A 51 9.62 -26.91 11.37
N ARG A 52 9.41 -25.65 11.78
CA ARG A 52 10.46 -24.83 12.40
C ARG A 52 10.61 -25.19 13.88
N PRO A 53 11.84 -25.43 14.37
CA PRO A 53 12.06 -25.72 15.79
C PRO A 53 11.84 -24.48 16.65
N GLY A 54 11.33 -24.69 17.87
CA GLY A 54 11.09 -23.62 18.84
C GLY A 54 9.75 -22.90 18.65
N GLN A 55 9.55 -21.83 19.43
CA GLN A 55 8.32 -21.03 19.38
C GLN A 55 8.51 -19.80 18.50
N ASN A 56 7.43 -19.40 17.82
CA ASN A 56 7.37 -18.11 17.13
C ASN A 56 7.68 -16.96 18.11
N LEU A 57 8.70 -16.16 17.78
CA LEU A 57 9.18 -15.03 18.59
C LEU A 57 8.31 -13.77 18.45
N TYR A 58 7.55 -13.64 17.36
CA TYR A 58 6.69 -12.49 17.11
C TYR A 58 5.22 -12.83 17.36
N ARG A 59 4.74 -12.52 18.56
CA ARG A 59 3.33 -12.72 18.96
C ARG A 59 2.75 -11.43 19.52
N PRO A 60 2.19 -10.55 18.66
CA PRO A 60 1.57 -9.31 19.12
C PRO A 60 0.32 -9.61 19.96
N SER A 61 0.02 -8.72 20.91
CA SER A 61 -1.24 -8.82 21.66
C SER A 61 -2.45 -8.62 20.74
N ARG A 62 -3.63 -9.11 21.15
CA ARG A 62 -4.88 -8.93 20.38
C ARG A 62 -5.16 -7.46 20.04
N LYS A 63 -4.85 -6.54 20.96
CA LYS A 63 -5.02 -5.10 20.75
C LYS A 63 -4.07 -4.58 19.67
N GLU A 64 -2.84 -5.06 19.63
CA GLU A 64 -1.85 -4.69 18.61
C GLU A 64 -2.20 -5.29 17.25
N ALA A 65 -2.68 -6.53 17.20
CA ALA A 65 -3.15 -7.16 15.96
C ALA A 65 -4.32 -6.39 15.33
N VAL A 66 -5.31 -5.97 16.13
CA VAL A 66 -6.42 -5.14 15.63
C VAL A 66 -5.94 -3.80 15.10
N LYS A 67 -5.02 -3.13 15.83
CA LYS A 67 -4.42 -1.88 15.35
C LYS A 67 -3.63 -2.06 14.07
N LEU A 68 -2.89 -3.17 13.94
CA LEU A 68 -2.12 -3.48 12.76
C LEU A 68 -3.02 -3.69 11.55
N ARG A 69 -4.11 -4.42 11.69
CA ARG A 69 -5.10 -4.62 10.61
C ARG A 69 -5.65 -3.30 10.09
N ASN A 70 -6.07 -2.40 10.98
CA ASN A 70 -6.57 -1.08 10.56
C ASN A 70 -5.51 -0.25 9.82
N ARG A 71 -4.23 -0.36 10.24
CA ARG A 71 -3.13 0.30 9.54
C ARG A 71 -2.84 -0.35 8.19
N MET A 72 -2.96 -1.66 8.10
CA MET A 72 -2.79 -2.40 6.85
C MET A 72 -3.84 -1.96 5.82
N ASP A 73 -5.10 -1.84 6.24
CA ASP A 73 -6.17 -1.36 5.37
C ASP A 73 -5.86 0.04 4.80
N GLN A 74 -5.31 0.92 5.64
CA GLN A 74 -4.87 2.24 5.21
C GLN A 74 -3.72 2.17 4.20
N VAL A 75 -2.67 1.39 4.49
CA VAL A 75 -1.51 1.23 3.59
C VAL A 75 -1.95 0.65 2.23
N GLN A 76 -2.80 -0.37 2.23
CA GLN A 76 -3.33 -0.97 1.00
C GLN A 76 -4.19 0.01 0.21
N SER A 77 -5.02 0.80 0.90
CA SER A 77 -5.88 1.80 0.24
C SER A 77 -5.03 2.89 -0.41
N THR A 78 -4.00 3.38 0.28
CA THR A 78 -3.04 4.35 -0.28
C THR A 78 -2.27 3.75 -1.47
N HIS A 79 -1.82 2.50 -1.37
CA HIS A 79 -1.12 1.84 -2.48
C HIS A 79 -2.00 1.71 -3.72
N ARG A 80 -3.27 1.28 -3.57
CA ARG A 80 -4.21 1.19 -4.69
C ARG A 80 -4.46 2.54 -5.34
N LEU A 81 -4.55 3.60 -4.55
CA LEU A 81 -4.68 4.97 -5.07
C LEU A 81 -3.42 5.38 -5.85
N LYS A 82 -2.22 5.07 -5.33
CA LYS A 82 -0.95 5.32 -6.04
C LYS A 82 -0.87 4.56 -7.37
N GLU A 83 -1.21 3.27 -7.39
CA GLU A 83 -1.24 2.46 -8.62
C GLU A 83 -2.21 3.02 -9.64
N HIS A 84 -3.41 3.41 -9.19
CA HIS A 84 -4.42 4.01 -10.06
C HIS A 84 -3.92 5.33 -10.68
N LEU A 85 -3.39 6.23 -9.86
CA LEU A 85 -2.87 7.52 -10.32
C LEU A 85 -1.63 7.35 -11.22
N SER A 86 -0.73 6.44 -10.88
CA SER A 86 0.44 6.09 -11.71
C SER A 86 0.02 5.65 -13.11
N GLN A 87 -0.99 4.79 -13.23
CA GLN A 87 -1.54 4.36 -14.52
C GLN A 87 -2.22 5.49 -15.28
N LEU A 88 -3.02 6.30 -14.58
CA LEU A 88 -3.78 7.41 -15.15
C LEU A 88 -2.87 8.52 -15.70
N LEU A 89 -1.80 8.82 -14.96
CA LEU A 89 -0.88 9.90 -15.27
C LEU A 89 0.32 9.46 -16.10
N GLY A 90 0.56 8.14 -16.23
CA GLY A 90 1.72 7.60 -16.92
C GLY A 90 3.05 7.84 -16.19
N CYS A 91 3.02 7.91 -14.84
CA CYS A 91 4.19 8.09 -13.99
C CYS A 91 4.44 6.89 -13.07
N ASP A 92 5.53 6.87 -12.31
CA ASP A 92 5.75 5.85 -11.28
C ASP A 92 4.86 6.10 -10.03
N THR A 93 4.65 5.06 -9.23
CA THR A 93 3.95 5.07 -7.93
C THR A 93 4.58 5.98 -6.86
N ASP A 94 5.84 6.37 -7.09
CA ASP A 94 6.59 7.33 -6.28
C ASP A 94 6.60 8.75 -6.91
N GLU A 95 5.71 9.03 -7.87
CA GLU A 95 5.59 10.31 -8.63
C GLU A 95 6.83 10.69 -9.43
N TRP A 96 7.78 9.76 -9.60
CA TRP A 96 8.90 10.02 -10.47
C TRP A 96 8.42 10.10 -11.91
N VAL A 97 8.69 11.25 -12.51
CA VAL A 97 8.44 11.52 -13.92
C VAL A 97 9.75 11.99 -14.54
N THR A 98 10.00 11.62 -15.80
CA THR A 98 11.11 12.19 -16.55
C THR A 98 10.90 13.69 -16.75
N THR A 99 11.99 14.45 -16.91
CA THR A 99 11.91 15.91 -17.03
C THR A 99 11.08 16.32 -18.25
N GLU A 100 11.17 15.55 -19.33
CA GLU A 100 10.45 15.76 -20.58
C GLU A 100 8.93 15.60 -20.43
N GLN A 101 8.50 14.72 -19.53
CA GLN A 101 7.08 14.43 -19.27
C GLN A 101 6.48 15.36 -18.20
N TRP A 102 7.29 16.13 -17.48
CA TRP A 102 6.84 16.94 -16.35
C TRP A 102 5.75 17.95 -16.75
N GLU A 103 5.91 18.62 -17.89
CA GLU A 103 4.95 19.61 -18.39
C GLU A 103 3.60 18.99 -18.78
N GLU A 104 3.57 17.69 -19.11
CA GLU A 104 2.35 16.95 -19.45
C GLU A 104 1.67 16.38 -18.20
N VAL A 105 2.45 15.82 -17.27
CA VAL A 105 1.92 15.09 -16.12
C VAL A 105 1.39 16.01 -15.04
N LEU A 106 2.03 17.17 -14.80
CA LEU A 106 1.61 18.08 -13.74
C LEU A 106 0.19 18.64 -13.93
N PRO A 107 -0.21 19.13 -15.13
CA PRO A 107 -1.59 19.58 -15.34
C PRO A 107 -2.62 18.47 -15.11
N LYS A 108 -2.36 17.25 -15.62
CA LYS A 108 -3.24 16.10 -15.42
C LYS A 108 -3.37 15.73 -13.94
N SER A 109 -2.26 15.73 -13.20
CA SER A 109 -2.26 15.48 -11.76
C SER A 109 -3.14 16.49 -11.01
N LEU A 110 -3.08 17.77 -11.39
CA LEU A 110 -3.93 18.82 -10.83
C LEU A 110 -5.41 18.67 -11.24
N GLU A 111 -5.67 18.23 -12.46
CA GLU A 111 -7.02 17.93 -12.95
C GLU A 111 -7.68 16.79 -12.18
N GLU A 112 -6.93 15.80 -11.72
CA GLU A 112 -7.43 14.70 -10.88
C GLU A 112 -7.53 15.08 -9.40
N TYR A 113 -6.60 15.91 -8.90
CA TYR A 113 -6.61 16.35 -7.51
C TYR A 113 -7.81 17.25 -7.17
N ARG A 114 -8.21 18.15 -8.08
CA ARG A 114 -9.32 19.08 -7.87
C ARG A 114 -10.67 18.39 -7.59
N PRO A 115 -11.16 17.45 -8.41
CA PRO A 115 -12.42 16.76 -8.15
C PRO A 115 -12.35 15.92 -6.88
N PHE A 116 -11.21 15.27 -6.60
CA PHE A 116 -11.01 14.54 -5.34
C PHE A 116 -11.21 15.46 -4.13
N MET A 117 -10.56 16.62 -4.11
CA MET A 117 -10.72 17.60 -3.04
C MET A 117 -12.15 18.13 -2.94
N ALA A 118 -12.77 18.45 -4.08
CA ALA A 118 -14.13 18.94 -4.13
C ALA A 118 -15.11 17.93 -3.51
N SER A 119 -14.97 16.63 -3.84
CA SER A 119 -15.78 15.57 -3.25
C SER A 119 -15.59 15.45 -1.74
N CYS A 120 -14.37 15.55 -1.22
CA CYS A 120 -14.13 15.51 0.23
C CYS A 120 -14.75 16.70 0.96
N VAL A 121 -14.70 17.90 0.37
CA VAL A 121 -15.31 19.11 0.96
C VAL A 121 -16.84 19.05 0.88
N GLU A 122 -17.39 18.56 -0.23
CA GLU A 122 -18.83 18.37 -0.40
C GLU A 122 -19.39 17.34 0.61
N GLU A 123 -18.70 16.23 0.83
CA GLU A 123 -19.06 15.26 1.87
C GLU A 123 -19.10 15.91 3.26
N ALA A 124 -18.11 16.74 3.58
CA ALA A 124 -18.08 17.46 4.85
C ALA A 124 -19.26 18.44 4.99
N ARG A 125 -19.60 19.18 3.93
CA ARG A 125 -20.80 20.03 3.91
C ARG A 125 -22.08 19.24 4.14
N SER A 126 -22.22 18.10 3.47
CA SER A 126 -23.42 17.24 3.59
C SER A 126 -23.61 16.67 4.99
N THR A 127 -22.50 16.49 5.73
CA THR A 127 -22.49 15.94 7.09
C THR A 127 -22.40 17.03 8.17
N ASN A 128 -22.46 18.32 7.81
CA ASN A 128 -22.19 19.47 8.69
C ASN A 128 -20.87 19.34 9.46
N ALA A 129 -19.87 18.71 8.86
CA ALA A 129 -18.51 18.63 9.40
C ALA A 129 -17.69 19.87 9.02
N ASP A 130 -16.60 20.10 9.74
CA ASP A 130 -15.68 21.21 9.49
C ASP A 130 -14.95 21.04 8.15
N GLU A 131 -15.18 21.97 7.21
CA GLU A 131 -14.55 22.01 5.88
C GLU A 131 -13.02 22.14 5.95
N ALA A 132 -12.49 22.87 6.94
CA ALA A 132 -11.04 23.04 7.10
C ALA A 132 -10.39 21.72 7.51
N MET A 133 -11.02 20.99 8.44
CA MET A 133 -10.58 19.66 8.83
C MET A 133 -10.70 18.66 7.68
N ALA A 134 -11.76 18.72 6.89
CA ALA A 134 -11.95 17.87 5.72
C ALA A 134 -10.87 18.13 4.65
N THR A 135 -10.55 19.39 4.39
CA THR A 135 -9.48 19.80 3.48
C THR A 135 -8.12 19.27 3.96
N ALA A 136 -7.80 19.42 5.24
CA ALA A 136 -6.57 18.87 5.81
C ALA A 136 -6.50 17.34 5.71
N ARG A 137 -7.64 16.65 5.92
CA ARG A 137 -7.72 15.19 5.79
C ARG A 137 -7.57 14.73 4.35
N ALA A 138 -8.24 15.38 3.40
CA ALA A 138 -8.13 15.08 1.97
C ALA A 138 -6.69 15.29 1.49
N ASN A 139 -6.07 16.39 1.91
CA ASN A 139 -4.64 16.64 1.69
C ASN A 139 -3.75 15.50 2.21
N LYS A 140 -4.08 14.92 3.37
CA LYS A 140 -3.30 13.81 3.93
C LYS A 140 -3.55 12.48 3.21
N LEU A 141 -4.73 12.31 2.61
CA LEU A 141 -5.11 11.11 1.87
C LEU A 141 -4.53 11.09 0.45
N TRP A 142 -4.39 12.27 -0.16
CA TRP A 142 -3.76 12.39 -1.47
C TRP A 142 -2.30 11.95 -1.38
N PRO A 143 -1.88 10.92 -2.13
CA PRO A 143 -0.58 10.29 -1.96
C PRO A 143 0.56 11.13 -2.55
N PHE A 144 0.22 12.15 -3.36
CA PHE A 144 1.18 12.92 -4.12
C PHE A 144 1.52 14.28 -3.50
N ASP A 145 2.80 14.61 -3.44
CA ASP A 145 3.34 15.67 -2.57
C ASP A 145 3.47 17.02 -3.31
N ARG A 146 3.47 17.00 -4.66
CA ARG A 146 3.60 18.22 -5.47
C ARG A 146 2.24 18.83 -5.78
N ARG A 147 1.84 19.78 -4.94
CA ARG A 147 0.61 20.59 -5.03
C ARG A 147 0.95 22.07 -5.11
#